data_AF-A0A5C5YYK1-F1
#
_entry.id   AF-A0A5C5YYK1-F1
#
_cell.length_a   1.000
_cell.length_b   1.000
_cell.length_c   1.000
_cell.angle_alpha   90.00
_cell.angle_beta   90.00
_cell.angle_gamma   90.00
#
_symmetry.space_group_name_H-M   'P 1'
#
loop_
_entity.id
_entity.type
_entity.pdbx_description
1 polymer ?
#
loop_
_entity_poly.entity_id
_entity_poly.type
_entity_poly.pdbx_seq_one_letter_code
_entity_poly.pdbx_strand_id
1 'polypeptide(L)'
;MKTTTSSTILSLALIATTLVLYSGRVFADTPNASMNSETSLEAAWELLLGSDPESTRAILQLAQTPAQTLAFVAERLHPVSLTTDRLQSLLDDLRSPDGEVWQAAFRELEYFDPRLASGLEELVELDEMKTSPARNRLVAVLSGRKIKRIADYKYITLRPVRDDGFNFFGSNNPDRGGHSWWAEHKIERLISGTSGNPKHEWTRIIRAICLLESFGTPESMAIIERLSEGHPDAQPTRIALGALAGSEKGKRRDASLESVWESLLGHEPESTRALLQLEKNATLATAFLAERIRPLHLTDDRLEALLNALQSSDDNVWQLAYQELSYFDPRLALTIDELLGHESMKQSPGRNRLASILIGTDISNIAKWKFIRLHRVGDGFNFCCSDDPDTCGANHWGEPNISFLGGNSDPKPEWTRLARAIVLLEHFGGPEAIKIIQRMSEGHPDAQPTVLASAILSRHTEAEQ
;
A
#
# COMPACT_ATOMS: atom_id res chain seq x y z
N MET A 1 73.97 22.99 -11.07
CA MET A 1 73.98 23.26 -9.61
C MET A 1 72.57 23.60 -9.18
N LYS A 2 72.01 22.84 -8.21
CA LYS A 2 70.96 23.22 -7.23
C LYS A 2 69.58 23.63 -7.82
N THR A 3 68.42 23.15 -7.38
CA THR A 3 68.00 22.47 -6.14
C THR A 3 66.64 21.82 -6.38
N THR A 4 66.49 20.56 -5.99
CA THR A 4 65.26 19.78 -5.89
C THR A 4 64.62 20.03 -4.52
N THR A 5 63.34 20.43 -4.48
CA THR A 5 62.51 20.42 -3.27
C THR A 5 61.67 19.14 -3.25
N SER A 6 62.00 18.25 -2.32
CA SER A 6 61.23 17.05 -1.97
C SER A 6 60.06 17.45 -1.06
N SER A 7 58.84 17.08 -1.43
CA SER A 7 57.67 17.16 -0.56
C SER A 7 57.38 15.77 0.00
N THR A 8 57.57 15.64 1.30
CA THR A 8 57.36 14.43 2.10
C THR A 8 55.86 14.21 2.29
N ILE A 9 55.28 13.23 1.60
CA ILE A 9 53.92 12.75 1.86
C ILE A 9 53.97 11.81 3.07
N LEU A 10 53.56 12.31 4.24
CA LEU A 10 53.27 11.50 5.41
C LEU A 10 52.08 10.58 5.10
N SER A 11 52.35 9.28 5.01
CA SER A 11 51.32 8.25 4.93
C SER A 11 50.80 7.98 6.36
N LEU A 12 49.61 8.51 6.68
CA LEU A 12 48.87 8.14 7.88
C LEU A 12 48.25 6.75 7.63
N ALA A 13 48.88 5.71 8.17
CA ALA A 13 48.29 4.38 8.26
C ALA A 13 47.25 4.38 9.39
N LEU A 14 45.98 4.65 9.05
CA LEU A 14 44.85 4.46 9.95
C LEU A 14 44.57 2.96 10.02
N ILE A 15 45.07 2.30 11.06
CA ILE A 15 44.72 0.91 11.39
C ILE A 15 43.28 0.93 11.90
N ALA A 16 42.31 0.77 10.99
CA ALA A 16 40.94 0.46 11.33
C ALA A 16 40.88 -0.98 11.84
N THR A 17 41.01 -1.15 13.16
CA THR A 17 40.73 -2.41 13.82
C THR A 17 39.21 -2.56 13.88
N THR A 18 38.64 -3.21 12.88
CA THR A 18 37.22 -3.60 12.87
C THR A 18 37.04 -4.72 13.88
N LEU A 19 36.87 -4.36 15.15
CA LEU A 19 36.37 -5.25 16.17
C LEU A 19 34.91 -5.55 15.79
N VAL A 20 34.66 -6.69 15.14
CA VAL A 20 33.32 -7.25 15.00
C VAL A 20 32.90 -7.69 16.39
N LEU A 21 32.46 -6.74 17.20
CA LEU A 21 31.63 -7.04 18.36
C LEU A 21 30.33 -7.58 17.80
N TYR A 22 30.23 -8.90 17.83
CA TYR A 22 28.94 -9.59 17.77
C TYR A 22 28.17 -9.10 18.99
N SER A 23 27.48 -7.98 18.86
CA SER A 23 26.49 -7.52 19.82
C SER A 23 25.38 -8.56 19.79
N GLY A 24 25.54 -9.63 20.57
CA GLY A 24 24.42 -10.43 21.00
C GLY A 24 23.41 -9.44 21.55
N ARG A 25 22.28 -9.29 20.86
CA ARG A 25 21.16 -8.48 21.32
C ARG A 25 20.77 -9.04 22.69
N VAL A 26 21.30 -8.45 23.76
CA VAL A 26 20.74 -8.63 25.10
C VAL A 26 19.47 -7.78 25.08
N PHE A 27 18.42 -8.33 24.47
CA PHE A 27 17.08 -7.91 24.84
C PHE A 27 17.00 -8.18 26.33
N ALA A 28 16.82 -7.14 27.14
CA ALA A 28 16.40 -7.33 28.50
C ALA A 28 15.21 -8.29 28.46
N ASP A 29 15.26 -9.37 29.23
CA ASP A 29 14.16 -10.33 29.41
C ASP A 29 12.96 -9.61 30.03
N THR A 30 12.27 -8.76 29.26
CA THR A 30 10.88 -8.42 29.55
C THR A 30 10.07 -9.70 29.38
N PRO A 31 9.05 -9.95 30.22
CA PRO A 31 8.28 -11.17 30.18
C PRO A 31 7.54 -11.26 28.84
N ASN A 32 8.18 -11.95 27.90
CA ASN A 32 7.70 -12.28 26.55
C ASN A 32 6.63 -13.39 26.63
N ALA A 33 5.72 -13.25 27.60
CA ALA A 33 4.70 -14.22 27.91
C ALA A 33 3.64 -14.20 26.81
N SER A 34 3.58 -15.31 26.06
CA SER A 34 2.51 -15.69 25.12
C SER A 34 2.51 -15.08 23.70
N MET A 35 3.59 -14.44 23.23
CA MET A 35 3.73 -14.10 21.80
C MET A 35 3.80 -15.35 20.89
N ASN A 36 4.15 -16.51 21.45
CA ASN A 36 4.31 -17.79 20.73
C ASN A 36 3.04 -18.67 20.74
N SER A 37 1.89 -18.14 21.12
CA SER A 37 0.64 -18.89 21.03
C SER A 37 0.17 -18.97 19.57
N GLU A 38 -0.45 -20.07 19.18
CA GLU A 38 -1.10 -20.23 17.86
C GLU A 38 -2.10 -19.08 17.61
N THR A 39 -2.80 -18.63 18.65
CA THR A 39 -3.70 -17.47 18.63
C THR A 39 -3.00 -16.17 18.20
N SER A 40 -1.73 -15.97 18.58
CA SER A 40 -0.93 -14.81 18.19
C SER A 40 -0.58 -14.83 16.69
N LEU A 41 -0.24 -16.01 16.16
CA LEU A 41 0.04 -16.17 14.72
C LEU A 41 -1.22 -15.99 13.88
N GLU A 42 -2.37 -16.52 14.32
CA GLU A 42 -3.65 -16.33 13.64
C GLU A 42 -4.05 -14.84 13.61
N ALA A 43 -3.89 -14.13 14.74
CA ALA A 43 -4.17 -12.70 14.78
C ALA A 43 -3.24 -11.91 13.84
N ALA A 44 -1.94 -12.22 13.81
CA ALA A 44 -1.01 -11.59 12.88
C ALA A 44 -1.35 -11.90 11.42
N TRP A 45 -1.74 -13.14 11.10
CA TRP A 45 -2.18 -13.55 9.78
C TRP A 45 -3.40 -12.77 9.30
N GLU A 46 -4.39 -12.56 10.18
CA GLU A 46 -5.55 -11.74 9.87
C GLU A 46 -5.18 -10.28 9.60
N LEU A 47 -4.28 -9.71 10.43
CA LEU A 47 -3.78 -8.35 10.28
C LEU A 47 -2.94 -8.13 9.01
N LEU A 48 -2.46 -9.18 8.33
CA LEU A 48 -1.84 -9.04 7.00
C LEU A 48 -2.81 -8.48 5.94
N LEU A 49 -4.12 -8.49 6.16
CA LEU A 49 -5.11 -7.81 5.31
C LEU A 49 -5.46 -6.40 5.77
N GLY A 50 -4.98 -6.01 6.94
CA GLY A 50 -5.30 -4.73 7.56
C GLY A 50 -4.70 -3.54 6.79
N SER A 51 -4.90 -2.37 7.38
CA SER A 51 -4.25 -1.14 6.97
C SER A 51 -2.72 -1.27 6.94
N ASP A 52 -2.02 -0.32 6.32
CA ASP A 52 -0.55 -0.33 6.27
C ASP A 52 0.09 -0.45 7.67
N PRO A 53 -0.33 0.29 8.72
CA PRO A 53 0.21 0.11 10.07
C PRO A 53 -0.01 -1.30 10.64
N GLU A 54 -1.21 -1.86 10.47
CA GLU A 54 -1.59 -3.19 10.99
C GLU A 54 -0.80 -4.30 10.31
N SER A 55 -0.78 -4.29 8.98
CA SER A 55 -0.05 -5.28 8.18
C SER A 55 1.46 -5.18 8.39
N THR A 56 2.01 -3.96 8.55
CA THR A 56 3.42 -3.76 8.90
C THR A 56 3.75 -4.39 10.26
N ARG A 57 2.93 -4.17 11.29
CA ARG A 57 3.13 -4.82 12.60
C ARG A 57 3.06 -6.34 12.48
N ALA A 58 2.09 -6.86 11.76
CA ALA A 58 1.93 -8.30 11.54
C ALA A 58 3.15 -8.92 10.84
N ILE A 59 3.66 -8.29 9.77
CA ILE A 59 4.87 -8.76 9.07
C ILE A 59 6.05 -8.81 10.04
N LEU A 60 6.27 -7.74 10.82
CA LEU A 60 7.37 -7.66 11.77
C LEU A 60 7.22 -8.67 12.93
N GLN A 61 6.00 -8.92 13.40
CA GLN A 61 5.71 -9.92 14.42
C GLN A 61 5.99 -11.34 13.91
N LEU A 62 5.52 -11.68 12.71
CA LEU A 62 5.78 -12.98 12.09
C LEU A 62 7.28 -13.19 11.78
N ALA A 63 8.01 -12.11 11.47
CA ALA A 63 9.45 -12.15 11.24
C ALA A 63 10.27 -12.48 12.50
N GLN A 64 9.75 -12.19 13.71
CA GLN A 64 10.45 -12.49 14.97
C GLN A 64 10.48 -13.98 15.31
N THR A 65 9.59 -14.78 14.71
CA THR A 65 9.42 -16.21 15.02
C THR A 65 9.50 -17.11 13.77
N PRO A 66 10.62 -17.10 13.01
CA PRO A 66 10.66 -17.70 11.67
C PRO A 66 10.24 -19.16 11.63
N ALA A 67 10.64 -19.98 12.61
CA ALA A 67 10.32 -21.40 12.64
C ALA A 67 8.81 -21.66 12.86
N GLN A 68 8.16 -20.95 13.81
CA GLN A 68 6.72 -21.09 14.02
C GLN A 68 5.92 -20.52 12.85
N THR A 69 6.31 -19.34 12.37
CA THR A 69 5.71 -18.70 11.19
C THR A 69 5.80 -19.62 9.98
N LEU A 70 6.95 -20.24 9.73
CA LEU A 70 7.14 -21.16 8.60
C LEU A 70 6.17 -22.34 8.66
N ALA A 71 6.07 -23.01 9.80
CA ALA A 71 5.12 -24.12 9.98
C ALA A 71 3.67 -23.65 9.76
N PHE A 72 3.31 -22.52 10.37
CA PHE A 72 1.98 -21.93 10.30
C PHE A 72 1.57 -21.53 8.87
N VAL A 73 2.45 -20.88 8.11
CA VAL A 73 2.15 -20.46 6.73
C VAL A 73 2.21 -21.63 5.74
N ALA A 74 3.00 -22.67 5.99
CA ALA A 74 3.06 -23.85 5.14
C ALA A 74 1.70 -24.56 5.01
N GLU A 75 0.90 -24.53 6.07
CA GLU A 75 -0.45 -25.12 6.14
C GLU A 75 -1.50 -24.28 5.39
N ARG A 76 -1.30 -22.96 5.29
CA ARG A 76 -2.29 -22.02 4.72
C ARG A 76 -1.99 -21.62 3.29
N LEU A 77 -0.72 -21.69 2.89
CA LEU A 77 -0.27 -21.30 1.57
C LEU A 77 -0.37 -22.48 0.59
N HIS A 78 -1.20 -22.31 -0.43
CA HIS A 78 -1.41 -23.25 -1.52
C HIS A 78 -1.12 -22.60 -2.88
N PRO A 79 -0.66 -23.37 -3.89
CA PRO A 79 -0.54 -22.85 -5.26
C PRO A 79 -1.85 -22.20 -5.71
N VAL A 80 -1.79 -20.99 -6.23
CA VAL A 80 -2.97 -20.21 -6.64
C VAL A 80 -3.41 -20.70 -8.01
N SER A 81 -4.17 -21.79 -8.05
CA SER A 81 -4.74 -22.39 -9.26
C SER A 81 -6.15 -22.92 -8.99
N LEU A 82 -7.00 -22.90 -10.02
CA LEU A 82 -8.39 -23.35 -9.91
C LEU A 82 -8.74 -24.18 -11.14
N THR A 83 -9.27 -25.39 -10.93
CA THR A 83 -9.80 -26.23 -12.01
C THR A 83 -11.26 -25.88 -12.28
N THR A 84 -11.75 -26.10 -13.50
CA THR A 84 -13.17 -25.88 -13.87
C THR A 84 -14.14 -26.65 -12.99
N ASP A 85 -13.87 -27.92 -12.66
CA ASP A 85 -14.75 -28.74 -11.81
C ASP A 85 -14.85 -28.17 -10.39
N ARG A 86 -13.70 -27.77 -9.81
CA ARG A 86 -13.68 -27.11 -8.49
C ARG A 86 -14.40 -25.76 -8.53
N LEU A 87 -14.20 -24.96 -9.58
CA LEU A 87 -14.94 -23.71 -9.77
C LEU A 87 -16.45 -23.97 -9.76
N GLN A 88 -16.94 -24.95 -10.54
CA GLN A 88 -18.38 -25.25 -10.58
C GLN A 88 -18.92 -25.63 -9.20
N SER A 89 -18.21 -26.50 -8.46
CA SER A 89 -18.58 -26.85 -7.07
C SER A 89 -18.65 -25.61 -6.17
N LEU A 90 -17.70 -24.69 -6.28
CA LEU A 90 -17.72 -23.45 -5.49
C LEU A 90 -18.84 -22.51 -5.90
N LEU A 91 -19.18 -22.44 -7.18
CA LEU A 91 -20.34 -21.66 -7.65
C LEU A 91 -21.65 -22.26 -7.14
N ASP A 92 -21.77 -23.59 -7.09
CA ASP A 92 -22.92 -24.28 -6.49
C ASP A 92 -23.06 -23.94 -5.01
N ASP A 93 -21.96 -24.03 -4.25
CA ASP A 93 -21.94 -23.68 -2.82
C ASP A 93 -22.23 -22.18 -2.60
N LEU A 94 -21.73 -21.31 -3.48
CA LEU A 94 -21.99 -19.86 -3.42
C LEU A 94 -23.47 -19.52 -3.61
N ARG A 95 -24.24 -20.39 -4.30
CA ARG A 95 -25.71 -20.26 -4.45
C ARG A 95 -26.48 -20.74 -3.23
N SER A 96 -25.84 -21.49 -2.33
CA SER A 96 -26.51 -22.06 -1.16
C SER A 96 -27.26 -20.99 -0.34
N PRO A 97 -28.49 -21.27 0.11
CA PRO A 97 -29.17 -20.42 1.08
C PRO A 97 -28.55 -20.51 2.47
N ASP A 98 -27.76 -21.57 2.74
CA ASP A 98 -27.06 -21.76 4.01
C ASP A 98 -25.86 -20.79 4.11
N GLY A 99 -25.90 -19.97 5.16
CA GLY A 99 -24.89 -18.96 5.49
C GLY A 99 -23.46 -19.51 5.49
N GLU A 100 -23.26 -20.63 6.16
CA GLU A 100 -21.92 -21.21 6.38
C GLU A 100 -21.33 -21.72 5.06
N VAL A 101 -22.17 -22.35 4.23
CA VAL A 101 -21.76 -22.94 2.94
C VAL A 101 -21.32 -21.86 1.96
N TRP A 102 -22.16 -20.85 1.69
CA TRP A 102 -21.79 -19.84 0.70
C TRP A 102 -20.64 -18.95 1.18
N GLN A 103 -20.51 -18.71 2.49
CA GLN A 103 -19.39 -17.94 3.03
C GLN A 103 -18.06 -18.69 2.93
N ALA A 104 -18.06 -20.02 3.14
CA ALA A 104 -16.87 -20.84 2.91
C ALA A 104 -16.45 -20.79 1.43
N ALA A 105 -17.40 -20.99 0.51
CA ALA A 105 -17.14 -20.87 -0.93
C ALA A 105 -16.67 -19.46 -1.33
N PHE A 106 -17.26 -18.42 -0.73
CA PHE A 106 -16.86 -17.04 -0.95
C PHE A 106 -15.38 -16.81 -0.59
N ARG A 107 -14.95 -17.23 0.61
CA ARG A 107 -13.55 -17.11 1.05
C ARG A 107 -12.59 -17.88 0.14
N GLU A 108 -12.97 -19.09 -0.27
CA GLU A 108 -12.16 -19.89 -1.18
C GLU A 108 -12.03 -19.24 -2.57
N LEU A 109 -13.11 -18.64 -3.09
CA LEU A 109 -13.07 -17.88 -4.34
C LEU A 109 -12.34 -16.54 -4.22
N GLU A 110 -12.25 -15.93 -3.02
CA GLU A 110 -11.36 -14.78 -2.79
C GLU A 110 -9.88 -15.19 -2.88
N TYR A 111 -9.53 -16.39 -2.40
CA TYR A 111 -8.18 -16.94 -2.51
C TYR A 111 -7.84 -17.34 -3.95
N PHE A 112 -8.68 -18.14 -4.60
CA PHE A 112 -8.35 -18.71 -5.92
C PHE A 112 -8.75 -17.82 -7.08
N ASP A 113 -9.62 -16.83 -6.92
CA ASP A 113 -10.21 -16.05 -8.01
C ASP A 113 -10.89 -16.90 -9.12
N PRO A 114 -12.21 -16.76 -9.33
CA PRO A 114 -12.91 -17.52 -10.37
C PRO A 114 -12.28 -17.41 -11.78
N ARG A 115 -11.60 -16.28 -12.06
CA ARG A 115 -11.02 -16.00 -13.38
C ARG A 115 -9.82 -16.89 -13.73
N LEU A 116 -9.25 -17.62 -12.77
CA LEU A 116 -8.20 -18.60 -13.06
C LEU A 116 -8.72 -19.82 -13.86
N ALA A 117 -10.03 -20.07 -13.84
CA ALA A 117 -10.64 -21.23 -14.49
C ALA A 117 -11.62 -20.87 -15.63
N SER A 118 -12.14 -19.64 -15.67
CA SER A 118 -13.12 -19.20 -16.68
C SER A 118 -13.03 -17.69 -16.92
N GLY A 119 -13.39 -17.23 -18.12
CA GLY A 119 -13.37 -15.81 -18.45
C GLY A 119 -14.42 -15.00 -17.67
N LEU A 120 -14.16 -13.71 -17.44
CA LEU A 120 -15.09 -12.83 -16.72
C LEU A 120 -16.50 -12.83 -17.35
N GLU A 121 -16.59 -12.74 -18.67
CA GLU A 121 -17.88 -12.72 -19.39
C GLU A 121 -18.65 -14.03 -19.25
N GLU A 122 -17.96 -15.17 -19.37
CA GLU A 122 -18.56 -16.49 -19.20
C GLU A 122 -19.15 -16.64 -17.79
N LEU A 123 -18.38 -16.29 -16.75
CA LEU A 123 -18.80 -16.34 -15.36
C LEU A 123 -20.10 -15.56 -15.08
N VAL A 124 -20.25 -14.38 -15.66
CA VAL A 124 -21.44 -13.53 -15.42
C VAL A 124 -22.65 -13.92 -16.26
N GLU A 125 -22.43 -14.65 -17.36
CA GLU A 125 -23.48 -15.14 -18.26
C GLU A 125 -23.99 -16.54 -17.92
N LEU A 126 -23.37 -17.22 -16.94
CA LEU A 126 -23.91 -18.44 -16.34
C LEU A 126 -25.34 -18.18 -15.84
N ASP A 127 -26.32 -18.91 -16.37
CA ASP A 127 -27.75 -18.73 -16.02
C ASP A 127 -28.00 -18.83 -14.52
N GLU A 128 -27.24 -19.71 -13.87
CA GLU A 128 -27.24 -19.95 -12.43
C GLU A 128 -26.80 -18.73 -11.60
N MET A 129 -25.99 -17.85 -12.20
CA MET A 129 -25.44 -16.64 -11.57
C MET A 129 -26.19 -15.37 -11.97
N LYS A 130 -27.29 -15.48 -12.73
CA LYS A 130 -28.12 -14.31 -13.11
C LYS A 130 -29.06 -13.84 -11.99
N THR A 131 -29.25 -14.65 -10.94
CA THR A 131 -30.21 -14.38 -9.86
C THR A 131 -29.53 -13.86 -8.59
N SER A 132 -30.24 -13.01 -7.83
CA SER A 132 -29.84 -12.64 -6.47
C SER A 132 -30.24 -13.77 -5.50
N PRO A 133 -29.40 -14.14 -4.50
CA PRO A 133 -28.17 -13.47 -4.06
C PRO A 133 -26.88 -13.93 -4.75
N ALA A 134 -26.91 -15.00 -5.54
CA ALA A 134 -25.73 -15.61 -6.16
C ALA A 134 -24.91 -14.63 -7.00
N ARG A 135 -25.59 -13.84 -7.84
CA ARG A 135 -24.97 -12.78 -8.65
C ARG A 135 -24.21 -11.77 -7.80
N ASN A 136 -24.84 -11.33 -6.71
CA ASN A 136 -24.25 -10.33 -5.81
C ASN A 136 -23.00 -10.91 -5.16
N ARG A 137 -23.05 -12.15 -4.66
CA ARG A 137 -21.89 -12.82 -4.06
C ARG A 137 -20.72 -12.96 -5.04
N LEU A 138 -20.97 -13.46 -6.26
CA LEU A 138 -19.92 -13.57 -7.29
C LEU A 138 -19.32 -12.22 -7.66
N VAL A 139 -20.17 -11.19 -7.83
CA VAL A 139 -19.69 -9.84 -8.16
C VAL A 139 -18.85 -9.26 -7.01
N ALA A 140 -19.17 -9.53 -5.74
CA ALA A 140 -18.31 -9.14 -4.61
C ALA A 140 -16.92 -9.76 -4.76
N VAL A 141 -16.83 -11.07 -4.99
CA VAL A 141 -15.55 -11.75 -5.24
C VAL A 141 -14.82 -11.11 -6.43
N LEU A 142 -15.48 -10.96 -7.57
CA LEU A 142 -14.87 -10.47 -8.82
C LEU A 142 -14.50 -8.98 -8.81
N SER A 143 -15.03 -8.20 -7.87
CA SER A 143 -14.75 -6.76 -7.71
C SER A 143 -14.01 -6.39 -6.43
N GLY A 144 -13.83 -7.33 -5.49
CA GLY A 144 -13.20 -7.09 -4.18
C GLY A 144 -14.02 -6.17 -3.27
N ARG A 145 -15.27 -5.88 -3.65
CA ARG A 145 -16.16 -5.02 -2.85
C ARG A 145 -16.80 -5.85 -1.76
N LYS A 146 -16.92 -5.24 -0.58
CA LYS A 146 -17.66 -5.81 0.55
C LYS A 146 -19.08 -6.17 0.13
N ILE A 147 -19.50 -7.42 0.37
CA ILE A 147 -20.83 -7.94 0.00
C ILE A 147 -21.98 -7.03 0.46
N LYS A 148 -21.87 -6.43 1.65
CA LYS A 148 -22.85 -5.47 2.19
C LYS A 148 -23.10 -4.26 1.29
N ARG A 149 -22.12 -3.81 0.50
CA ARG A 149 -22.27 -2.67 -0.41
C ARG A 149 -23.03 -3.00 -1.70
N ILE A 150 -23.16 -4.28 -2.02
CA ILE A 150 -23.78 -4.75 -3.27
C ILE A 150 -25.01 -5.62 -3.03
N ALA A 151 -25.21 -6.11 -1.81
CA ALA A 151 -26.32 -6.98 -1.43
C ALA A 151 -27.69 -6.38 -1.78
N ASP A 152 -27.82 -5.06 -1.72
CA ASP A 152 -29.08 -4.35 -1.96
C ASP A 152 -29.41 -4.19 -3.45
N TYR A 153 -28.46 -4.42 -4.37
CA TYR A 153 -28.75 -4.30 -5.80
C TYR A 153 -29.60 -5.46 -6.30
N LYS A 154 -30.74 -5.13 -6.90
CA LYS A 154 -31.62 -6.10 -7.57
C LYS A 154 -31.08 -6.55 -8.92
N TYR A 155 -30.40 -5.64 -9.62
CA TYR A 155 -29.87 -5.88 -10.95
C TYR A 155 -28.40 -5.48 -10.96
N ILE A 156 -27.53 -6.42 -11.32
CA ILE A 156 -26.15 -6.14 -11.64
C ILE A 156 -25.96 -6.56 -13.09
N THR A 157 -25.34 -5.75 -13.94
CA THR A 157 -25.01 -6.13 -15.33
C THR A 157 -23.54 -5.86 -15.60
N LEU A 158 -22.87 -6.74 -16.34
CA LEU A 158 -21.55 -6.46 -16.89
C LEU A 158 -21.74 -5.71 -18.21
N ARG A 159 -20.97 -4.65 -18.44
CA ARG A 159 -20.99 -3.92 -19.72
C ARG A 159 -19.57 -3.57 -20.14
N PRO A 160 -19.25 -3.64 -21.44
CA PRO A 160 -17.98 -3.16 -21.94
C PRO A 160 -17.86 -1.65 -21.75
N VAL A 161 -16.65 -1.18 -21.43
CA VAL A 161 -16.32 0.24 -21.31
C VAL A 161 -15.00 0.51 -22.03
N ARG A 162 -15.01 1.49 -22.95
CA ARG A 162 -13.86 1.82 -23.83
C ARG A 162 -13.38 0.57 -24.61
N ASP A 163 -12.14 0.57 -25.08
CA ASP A 163 -11.62 -0.44 -26.00
C ASP A 163 -11.11 -1.73 -25.32
N ASP A 164 -10.89 -1.75 -24.00
CA ASP A 164 -10.24 -2.89 -23.28
C ASP A 164 -10.69 -2.99 -21.81
N GLY A 165 -11.99 -3.02 -21.54
CA GLY A 165 -12.48 -3.03 -20.15
C GLY A 165 -13.95 -3.37 -19.97
N PHE A 166 -14.29 -3.73 -18.74
CA PHE A 166 -15.66 -3.96 -18.32
C PHE A 166 -15.95 -3.21 -17.03
N ASN A 167 -17.21 -2.83 -16.85
CA ASN A 167 -17.73 -2.36 -15.57
C ASN A 167 -18.93 -3.23 -15.17
N PHE A 168 -19.03 -3.50 -13.87
CA PHE A 168 -20.28 -3.89 -13.25
C PHE A 168 -21.16 -2.65 -13.07
N PHE A 169 -22.46 -2.77 -13.33
CA PHE A 169 -23.46 -1.74 -13.10
C PHE A 169 -24.54 -2.29 -12.18
N GLY A 170 -24.57 -1.82 -10.93
CA GLY A 170 -25.58 -2.17 -9.93
C GLY A 170 -26.72 -1.15 -9.89
N SER A 171 -27.97 -1.60 -10.02
CA SER A 171 -29.16 -0.76 -9.91
C SER A 171 -30.32 -1.48 -9.22
N ASN A 172 -31.19 -0.69 -8.59
CA ASN A 172 -32.49 -1.13 -8.08
C ASN A 172 -33.63 -0.91 -9.07
N ASN A 173 -33.35 -0.20 -10.17
CA ASN A 173 -34.27 0.05 -11.27
C ASN A 173 -33.53 -0.18 -12.60
N PRO A 174 -33.92 -1.15 -13.43
CA PRO A 174 -33.21 -1.47 -14.67
C PRO A 174 -33.19 -0.29 -15.66
N ASP A 175 -34.16 0.64 -15.55
CA ASP A 175 -34.30 1.81 -16.44
C ASP A 175 -33.51 3.04 -15.97
N ARG A 176 -32.94 3.02 -14.75
CA ARG A 176 -32.13 4.13 -14.23
C ARG A 176 -30.66 3.73 -14.21
N GLY A 177 -29.80 4.69 -14.57
CA GLY A 177 -28.35 4.56 -14.42
C GLY A 177 -28.01 4.15 -12.99
N GLY A 178 -27.35 3.00 -12.86
CA GLY A 178 -26.88 2.47 -11.58
C GLY A 178 -25.49 2.97 -11.20
N HIS A 179 -25.02 2.54 -10.03
CA HIS A 179 -23.61 2.70 -9.67
C HIS A 179 -22.77 1.79 -10.55
N SER A 180 -21.66 2.29 -11.07
CA SER A 180 -20.72 1.50 -11.85
C SER A 180 -19.40 1.34 -11.11
N TRP A 181 -18.72 0.22 -11.33
CA TRP A 181 -17.36 0.00 -10.85
C TRP A 181 -16.61 -0.94 -11.78
N TRP A 182 -15.28 -0.81 -11.79
CA TRP A 182 -14.39 -1.58 -12.65
C TRP A 182 -14.54 -3.09 -12.43
N ALA A 183 -14.58 -3.83 -13.53
CA ALA A 183 -14.61 -5.28 -13.58
C ALA A 183 -13.37 -5.73 -14.35
N GLU A 184 -12.24 -5.83 -13.64
CA GLU A 184 -10.99 -6.28 -14.23
C GLU A 184 -11.18 -7.70 -14.81
N HIS A 185 -10.85 -7.89 -16.08
CA HIS A 185 -11.00 -9.20 -16.73
C HIS A 185 -9.65 -9.90 -16.90
N LYS A 186 -8.54 -9.17 -16.80
CA LYS A 186 -7.18 -9.69 -16.95
C LYS A 186 -6.60 -10.03 -15.58
N ILE A 187 -6.27 -11.30 -15.39
CA ILE A 187 -5.78 -11.86 -14.13
C ILE A 187 -4.51 -11.12 -13.68
N GLU A 188 -3.62 -10.83 -14.63
CA GLU A 188 -2.34 -10.17 -14.39
C GLU A 188 -2.46 -8.70 -13.94
N ARG A 189 -3.66 -8.10 -14.06
CA ARG A 189 -3.96 -6.71 -13.66
C ARG A 189 -4.67 -6.59 -12.31
N LEU A 190 -5.04 -7.71 -11.67
CA LEU A 190 -5.89 -7.69 -10.47
C LEU A 190 -5.29 -6.96 -9.26
N ILE A 191 -3.99 -6.65 -9.23
CA ILE A 191 -3.34 -5.95 -8.09
C ILE A 191 -2.52 -4.74 -8.56
N SER A 192 -2.39 -4.53 -9.87
CA SER A 192 -1.40 -3.61 -10.43
C SER A 192 -1.84 -2.13 -10.46
N GLY A 193 -2.88 -1.71 -9.74
CA GLY A 193 -3.41 -0.36 -9.90
C GLY A 193 -4.15 0.21 -8.68
N THR A 194 -3.97 1.53 -8.49
CA THR A 194 -4.69 2.40 -7.53
C THR A 194 -6.20 2.50 -7.78
N SER A 195 -6.68 1.98 -8.90
CA SER A 195 -8.11 1.93 -9.27
C SER A 195 -8.61 0.50 -9.44
N GLY A 196 -7.78 -0.48 -9.09
CA GLY A 196 -8.04 -1.91 -9.26
C GLY A 196 -8.91 -2.51 -8.16
N ASN A 197 -9.36 -3.74 -8.40
CA ASN A 197 -10.01 -4.60 -7.42
C ASN A 197 -8.91 -5.20 -6.51
N PRO A 198 -8.65 -4.68 -5.30
CA PRO A 198 -7.60 -5.25 -4.47
C PRO A 198 -7.99 -6.68 -4.09
N LYS A 199 -7.23 -7.65 -4.60
CA LYS A 199 -7.34 -9.04 -4.17
C LYS A 199 -6.67 -9.19 -2.81
N HIS A 200 -7.44 -8.91 -1.76
CA HIS A 200 -7.00 -8.93 -0.37
C HIS A 200 -6.19 -10.19 -0.04
N GLU A 201 -6.74 -11.38 -0.31
CA GLU A 201 -6.03 -12.65 -0.07
C GLU A 201 -4.72 -12.76 -0.85
N TRP A 202 -4.67 -12.33 -2.10
CA TRP A 202 -3.43 -12.34 -2.88
C TRP A 202 -2.39 -11.38 -2.31
N THR A 203 -2.79 -10.21 -1.82
CA THR A 203 -1.88 -9.28 -1.11
C THR A 203 -1.30 -9.96 0.14
N ARG A 204 -2.11 -10.66 0.94
CA ARG A 204 -1.65 -11.45 2.10
C ARG A 204 -0.66 -12.54 1.68
N ILE A 205 -0.96 -13.30 0.64
CA ILE A 205 -0.06 -14.34 0.11
C ILE A 205 1.27 -13.73 -0.34
N ILE A 206 1.24 -12.60 -1.06
CA ILE A 206 2.44 -11.91 -1.53
C ILE A 206 3.31 -11.45 -0.36
N ARG A 207 2.71 -10.87 0.68
CA ARG A 207 3.40 -10.50 1.93
C ARG A 207 4.05 -11.72 2.59
N ALA A 208 3.33 -12.85 2.64
CA ALA A 208 3.86 -14.10 3.17
C ALA A 208 5.01 -14.67 2.32
N ILE A 209 4.96 -14.58 0.99
CA ILE A 209 6.06 -14.94 0.10
C ILE A 209 7.29 -14.07 0.37
N CYS A 210 7.12 -12.75 0.53
CA CYS A 210 8.24 -11.86 0.87
C CYS A 210 8.85 -12.19 2.24
N LEU A 211 8.03 -12.62 3.20
CA LEU A 211 8.50 -13.06 4.51
C LEU A 211 9.32 -14.35 4.41
N LEU A 212 8.82 -15.37 3.69
CA LEU A 212 9.54 -16.62 3.41
C LEU A 212 10.86 -16.36 2.67
N GLU A 213 10.84 -15.45 1.68
CA GLU A 213 12.03 -15.02 0.94
C GLU A 213 13.05 -14.37 1.90
N SER A 214 12.58 -13.60 2.89
CA SER A 214 13.45 -12.96 3.86
C SER A 214 14.12 -13.95 4.83
N PHE A 215 13.48 -15.09 5.10
CA PHE A 215 14.04 -16.17 5.91
C PHE A 215 15.16 -16.90 5.15
N GLY A 216 14.96 -17.15 3.85
CA GLY A 216 15.98 -17.74 2.98
C GLY A 216 16.43 -19.15 3.38
N THR A 217 15.65 -19.85 4.22
CA THR A 217 15.91 -21.23 4.62
C THR A 217 15.50 -22.20 3.50
N PRO A 218 16.10 -23.40 3.39
CA PRO A 218 15.68 -24.40 2.42
C PRO A 218 14.19 -24.71 2.48
N GLU A 219 13.61 -24.79 3.68
CA GLU A 219 12.20 -25.06 3.89
C GLU A 219 11.31 -23.91 3.42
N SER A 220 11.73 -22.65 3.66
CA SER A 220 11.03 -21.48 3.11
C SER A 220 11.04 -21.47 1.59
N MET A 221 12.19 -21.79 0.99
CA MET A 221 12.33 -21.84 -0.47
C MET A 221 11.51 -22.98 -1.08
N ALA A 222 11.37 -24.12 -0.42
CA ALA A 222 10.51 -25.22 -0.86
C ALA A 222 9.02 -24.83 -0.88
N ILE A 223 8.56 -24.02 0.09
CA ILE A 223 7.18 -23.48 0.06
C ILE A 223 7.01 -22.52 -1.13
N ILE A 224 7.99 -21.63 -1.37
CA ILE A 224 7.96 -20.70 -2.50
C ILE A 224 7.97 -21.47 -3.84
N GLU A 225 8.77 -22.54 -3.95
CA GLU A 225 8.79 -23.43 -5.11
C GLU A 225 7.41 -24.02 -5.38
N ARG A 226 6.77 -24.61 -4.37
CA ARG A 226 5.39 -25.10 -4.48
C ARG A 226 4.42 -24.00 -4.94
N LEU A 227 4.49 -22.81 -4.35
CA LEU A 227 3.62 -21.68 -4.75
C LEU A 227 3.82 -21.23 -6.20
N SER A 228 5.02 -21.44 -6.75
CA SER A 228 5.33 -21.11 -8.14
C SER A 228 4.66 -22.03 -9.17
N GLU A 229 4.06 -23.14 -8.71
CA GLU A 229 3.28 -24.10 -9.54
C GLU A 229 1.83 -23.64 -9.79
N GLY A 230 1.43 -22.48 -9.26
CA GLY A 230 0.11 -21.90 -9.48
C GLY A 230 -0.15 -21.45 -10.92
N HIS A 231 -1.29 -20.80 -11.16
CA HIS A 231 -1.63 -20.24 -12.46
C HIS A 231 -0.59 -19.18 -12.87
N PRO A 232 -0.07 -19.20 -14.11
CA PRO A 232 1.05 -18.33 -14.53
C PRO A 232 0.73 -16.84 -14.49
N ASP A 233 -0.53 -16.48 -14.70
CA ASP A 233 -0.97 -15.09 -14.65
C ASP A 233 -1.33 -14.60 -13.24
N ALA A 234 -1.46 -15.51 -12.26
CA ALA A 234 -1.74 -15.10 -10.88
C ALA A 234 -0.52 -14.38 -10.29
N GLN A 235 -0.75 -13.20 -9.69
CA GLN A 235 0.35 -12.40 -9.17
C GLN A 235 1.17 -13.14 -8.10
N PRO A 236 0.56 -13.85 -7.12
CA PRO A 236 1.33 -14.65 -6.16
C PRO A 236 2.30 -15.65 -6.80
N THR A 237 1.87 -16.37 -7.84
CA THR A 237 2.71 -17.31 -8.61
C THR A 237 3.91 -16.60 -9.22
N ARG A 238 3.67 -15.45 -9.87
CA ARG A 238 4.74 -14.64 -10.50
C ARG A 238 5.73 -14.08 -9.47
N ILE A 239 5.25 -13.64 -8.31
CA ILE A 239 6.12 -13.18 -7.22
C ILE A 239 6.96 -14.35 -6.67
N ALA A 240 6.38 -15.53 -6.50
CA ALA A 240 7.10 -16.73 -6.08
C ALA A 240 8.21 -17.11 -7.09
N LEU A 241 7.90 -17.16 -8.40
CA LEU A 241 8.88 -17.37 -9.46
C LEU A 241 10.01 -16.33 -9.42
N GLY A 242 9.65 -15.05 -9.23
CA GLY A 242 10.62 -13.96 -9.10
C GLY A 242 11.54 -14.11 -7.89
N ALA A 243 11.02 -14.60 -6.77
CA ALA A 243 11.81 -14.87 -5.55
C ALA A 243 12.79 -16.03 -5.76
N LEU A 244 12.37 -17.13 -6.39
CA LEU A 244 13.25 -18.25 -6.74
C LEU A 244 14.40 -17.79 -7.65
N ALA A 245 14.07 -17.10 -8.74
CA ALA A 245 15.07 -16.58 -9.68
C ALA A 245 16.03 -15.57 -9.03
N GLY A 246 15.57 -14.83 -8.01
CA GLY A 246 16.41 -13.95 -7.20
C GLY A 246 17.38 -14.69 -6.28
N SER A 247 16.97 -15.84 -5.74
CA SER A 247 17.79 -16.68 -4.84
C SER A 247 18.96 -17.35 -5.56
N GLU A 248 18.75 -17.82 -6.79
CA GLU A 248 19.77 -18.50 -7.59
C GLU A 248 20.92 -17.57 -8.00
N LYS A 249 20.63 -16.29 -8.20
CA LYS A 249 21.61 -15.31 -8.69
C LYS A 249 22.72 -15.01 -7.70
N GLY A 250 22.61 -15.46 -6.44
CA GLY A 250 23.64 -15.33 -5.41
C GLY A 250 23.89 -13.88 -4.99
N LYS A 251 23.74 -13.59 -3.69
CA LYS A 251 23.82 -12.24 -3.09
C LYS A 251 22.98 -11.19 -3.85
N ARG A 252 21.73 -11.03 -3.42
CA ARG A 252 21.03 -9.75 -3.62
C ARG A 252 21.98 -8.65 -3.12
N ARG A 253 22.38 -7.74 -4.00
CA ARG A 253 23.25 -6.62 -3.61
C ARG A 253 22.54 -5.91 -2.45
N ASP A 254 23.27 -5.60 -1.39
CA ASP A 254 22.77 -4.78 -0.31
C ASP A 254 22.30 -3.47 -0.93
N ALA A 255 20.97 -3.32 -1.09
CA ALA A 255 20.40 -2.09 -1.61
C ALA A 255 20.78 -0.98 -0.64
N SER A 256 21.15 0.18 -1.16
CA SER A 256 21.39 1.35 -0.32
C SER A 256 20.12 1.65 0.48
N LEU A 257 20.28 2.16 1.70
CA LEU A 257 19.13 2.54 2.52
C LEU A 257 18.22 3.55 1.80
N GLU A 258 18.78 4.38 0.91
CA GLU A 258 18.01 5.28 0.04
C GLU A 258 17.09 4.52 -0.93
N SER A 259 17.61 3.50 -1.61
CA SER A 259 16.78 2.67 -2.50
C SER A 259 15.71 1.92 -1.73
N VAL A 260 16.01 1.49 -0.50
CA VAL A 260 15.06 0.82 0.39
C VAL A 260 13.97 1.79 0.85
N TRP A 261 14.34 3.03 1.18
CA TRP A 261 13.41 4.10 1.56
C TRP A 261 12.45 4.47 0.44
N GLU A 262 12.93 4.57 -0.80
CA GLU A 262 12.06 4.79 -1.96
C GLU A 262 11.13 3.59 -2.20
N SER A 263 11.61 2.37 -1.98
CA SER A 263 10.79 1.15 -2.11
C SER A 263 9.68 1.06 -1.06
N LEU A 264 9.81 1.70 0.11
CA LEU A 264 8.74 1.79 1.09
C LEU A 264 7.53 2.59 0.60
N LEU A 265 7.69 3.42 -0.44
CA LEU A 265 6.58 4.14 -1.09
C LEU A 265 5.77 3.22 -2.01
N GLY A 266 6.39 2.14 -2.48
CA GLY A 266 5.82 1.23 -3.46
C GLY A 266 4.65 0.39 -2.95
N HIS A 267 4.10 -0.36 -3.88
CA HIS A 267 3.13 -1.42 -3.61
C HIS A 267 3.85 -2.74 -3.27
N GLU A 268 3.07 -3.76 -2.98
CA GLU A 268 3.61 -5.11 -2.81
C GLU A 268 4.08 -5.67 -4.16
N PRO A 269 5.18 -6.43 -4.19
CA PRO A 269 5.99 -6.90 -3.05
C PRO A 269 7.11 -5.95 -2.55
N GLU A 270 7.37 -4.84 -3.25
CA GLU A 270 8.54 -3.99 -3.02
C GLU A 270 8.57 -3.39 -1.61
N SER A 271 7.42 -2.92 -1.11
CA SER A 271 7.32 -2.31 0.21
C SER A 271 7.58 -3.30 1.35
N THR A 272 7.03 -4.51 1.30
CA THR A 272 7.29 -5.55 2.31
C THR A 272 8.76 -5.98 2.32
N ARG A 273 9.37 -6.14 1.14
CA ARG A 273 10.81 -6.46 1.04
C ARG A 273 11.67 -5.35 1.65
N ALA A 274 11.32 -4.09 1.37
CA ALA A 274 12.02 -2.94 1.92
C ALA A 274 11.92 -2.90 3.45
N LEU A 275 10.72 -3.13 3.99
CA LEU A 275 10.48 -3.23 5.43
C LEU A 275 11.37 -4.28 6.09
N LEU A 276 11.36 -5.51 5.56
CA LEU A 276 12.16 -6.63 6.08
C LEU A 276 13.68 -6.39 5.95
N GLN A 277 14.10 -5.60 4.96
CA GLN A 277 15.51 -5.21 4.83
C GLN A 277 15.94 -4.18 5.88
N LEU A 278 15.07 -3.22 6.23
CA LEU A 278 15.34 -2.27 7.31
C LEU A 278 15.33 -2.95 8.68
N GLU A 279 14.43 -3.92 8.90
CA GLU A 279 14.35 -4.70 10.15
C GLU A 279 15.70 -5.37 10.48
N LYS A 280 16.31 -6.02 9.48
CA LYS A 280 17.61 -6.70 9.61
C LYS A 280 18.75 -5.75 10.03
N ASN A 281 18.59 -4.44 9.84
CA ASN A 281 19.60 -3.42 10.11
C ASN A 281 19.09 -2.33 11.07
N ALA A 282 18.33 -2.70 12.11
CA ALA A 282 17.63 -1.79 13.02
C ALA A 282 18.44 -0.55 13.47
N THR A 283 19.70 -0.70 13.87
CA THR A 283 20.55 0.43 14.30
C THR A 283 20.80 1.43 13.18
N LEU A 284 21.22 0.95 11.99
CA LEU A 284 21.46 1.80 10.82
C LEU A 284 20.15 2.41 10.31
N ALA A 285 19.08 1.61 10.28
CA ALA A 285 17.74 2.05 9.88
C ALA A 285 17.22 3.15 10.81
N THR A 286 17.38 3.03 12.13
CA THR A 286 16.95 4.05 13.10
C THR A 286 17.65 5.38 12.85
N ALA A 287 18.98 5.38 12.70
CA ALA A 287 19.74 6.59 12.41
C ALA A 287 19.33 7.22 11.07
N PHE A 288 19.19 6.40 10.03
CA PHE A 288 18.78 6.82 8.70
C PHE A 288 17.36 7.43 8.68
N LEU A 289 16.42 6.82 9.41
CA LEU A 289 15.05 7.32 9.54
C LEU A 289 15.00 8.63 10.33
N ALA A 290 15.85 8.79 11.35
CA ALA A 290 15.94 10.02 12.14
C ALA A 290 16.26 11.26 11.29
N GLU A 291 17.01 11.08 10.19
CA GLU A 291 17.36 12.15 9.25
C GLU A 291 16.23 12.50 8.27
N ARG A 292 15.34 11.54 7.98
CA ARG A 292 14.34 11.65 6.89
C ARG A 292 12.94 11.98 7.37
N ILE A 293 12.53 11.45 8.52
CA ILE A 293 11.19 11.69 9.04
C ILE A 293 11.16 12.92 9.93
N ARG A 294 10.26 13.85 9.61
CA ARG A 294 10.12 15.15 10.24
C ARG A 294 8.69 15.29 10.79
N PRO A 295 8.49 15.96 11.93
CA PRO A 295 7.13 16.29 12.38
C PRO A 295 6.35 16.97 11.26
N LEU A 296 5.09 16.59 11.08
CA LEU A 296 4.21 17.16 10.06
C LEU A 296 3.64 18.49 10.54
N HIS A 297 4.50 19.50 10.65
CA HIS A 297 4.12 20.86 11.03
C HIS A 297 4.28 21.80 9.84
N LEU A 298 3.19 22.41 9.40
CA LEU A 298 3.16 23.36 8.31
C LEU A 298 2.56 24.68 8.82
N THR A 299 3.40 25.71 8.97
CA THR A 299 2.94 27.05 9.35
C THR A 299 2.35 27.78 8.15
N ASP A 300 1.46 28.75 8.42
CA ASP A 300 0.84 29.58 7.38
C ASP A 300 1.89 30.27 6.49
N ASP A 301 2.91 30.88 7.11
CA ASP A 301 4.02 31.54 6.37
C ASP A 301 4.79 30.55 5.48
N ARG A 302 4.99 29.31 5.94
CA ARG A 302 5.69 28.29 5.15
C ARG A 302 4.81 27.79 4.01
N LEU A 303 3.52 27.56 4.26
CA LEU A 303 2.57 27.20 3.22
C LEU A 303 2.50 28.29 2.15
N GLU A 304 2.40 29.55 2.53
CA GLU A 304 2.40 30.70 1.61
C GLU A 304 3.65 30.70 0.71
N ALA A 305 4.83 30.53 1.31
CA ALA A 305 6.08 30.46 0.57
C ALA A 305 6.10 29.28 -0.42
N LEU A 306 5.60 28.11 -0.02
CA LEU A 306 5.53 26.92 -0.86
C LEU A 306 4.51 27.08 -2.01
N LEU A 307 3.34 27.67 -1.75
CA LEU A 307 2.33 27.97 -2.77
C LEU A 307 2.88 28.96 -3.80
N ASN A 308 3.61 29.99 -3.36
CA ASN A 308 4.27 30.91 -4.28
C ASN A 308 5.40 30.23 -5.07
N ALA A 309 6.20 29.37 -4.44
CA ALA A 309 7.24 28.60 -5.11
C ALA A 309 6.67 27.60 -6.15
N LEU A 310 5.48 27.04 -5.90
CA LEU A 310 4.78 26.19 -6.88
C LEU A 310 4.42 26.93 -8.18
N GLN A 311 4.35 28.26 -8.18
CA GLN A 311 4.14 29.05 -9.39
C GLN A 311 5.43 29.37 -10.15
N SER A 312 6.59 29.04 -9.59
CA SER A 312 7.87 29.31 -10.24
C SER A 312 7.98 28.62 -11.60
N SER A 313 8.57 29.34 -12.56
CA SER A 313 9.02 28.79 -13.83
C SER A 313 10.37 28.07 -13.72
N ASP A 314 11.08 28.22 -12.61
CA ASP A 314 12.31 27.47 -12.33
C ASP A 314 11.96 26.08 -11.83
N ASP A 315 12.40 25.06 -12.57
CA ASP A 315 12.10 23.66 -12.29
C ASP A 315 12.56 23.19 -10.92
N ASN A 316 13.71 23.67 -10.44
CA ASN A 316 14.20 23.27 -9.12
C ASN A 316 13.32 23.84 -8.01
N VAL A 317 12.86 25.09 -8.17
CA VAL A 317 12.09 25.78 -7.15
C VAL A 317 10.71 25.14 -6.97
N TRP A 318 9.97 24.92 -8.06
CA TRP A 318 8.63 24.37 -7.94
C TRP A 318 8.65 22.88 -7.59
N GLN A 319 9.64 22.10 -8.05
CA GLN A 319 9.74 20.68 -7.70
C GLN A 319 10.04 20.47 -6.22
N LEU A 320 10.93 21.27 -5.63
CA LEU A 320 11.17 21.24 -4.18
C LEU A 320 9.90 21.59 -3.40
N ALA A 321 9.19 22.64 -3.82
CA ALA A 321 7.92 23.00 -3.20
C ALA A 321 6.85 21.90 -3.36
N TYR A 322 6.81 21.24 -4.51
CA TYR A 322 5.92 20.13 -4.79
C TYR A 322 6.18 18.93 -3.89
N GLN A 323 7.45 18.53 -3.76
CA GLN A 323 7.87 17.44 -2.88
C GLN A 323 7.52 17.74 -1.42
N GLU A 324 7.78 18.97 -0.97
CA GLU A 324 7.50 19.39 0.41
C GLU A 324 6.00 19.44 0.71
N LEU A 325 5.17 19.95 -0.21
CA LEU A 325 3.72 19.94 -0.04
C LEU A 325 3.10 18.54 -0.21
N SER A 326 3.74 17.65 -0.98
CA SER A 326 3.36 16.24 -1.04
C SER A 326 3.58 15.54 0.30
N TYR A 327 4.66 15.91 1.00
CA TYR A 327 4.98 15.42 2.33
C TYR A 327 4.03 15.97 3.41
N PHE A 328 3.90 17.30 3.51
CA PHE A 328 3.12 17.93 4.57
C PHE A 328 1.62 17.85 4.36
N ASP A 329 1.13 17.80 3.12
CA ASP A 329 -0.26 18.04 2.77
C ASP A 329 -0.72 19.48 3.10
N PRO A 330 -0.96 20.34 2.08
CA PRO A 330 -1.44 21.70 2.33
C PRO A 330 -2.77 21.76 3.08
N ARG A 331 -3.54 20.67 3.10
CA ARG A 331 -4.82 20.58 3.82
C ARG A 331 -4.68 20.60 5.34
N LEU A 332 -3.47 20.43 5.88
CA LEU A 332 -3.22 20.59 7.31
C LEU A 332 -3.32 22.04 7.77
N ALA A 333 -3.20 23.01 6.87
CA ALA A 333 -3.25 24.43 7.23
C ALA A 333 -4.43 25.18 6.60
N LEU A 334 -4.90 24.78 5.42
CA LEU A 334 -6.01 25.45 4.72
C LEU A 334 -7.04 24.45 4.20
N THR A 335 -8.30 24.87 4.14
CA THR A 335 -9.36 24.13 3.44
C THR A 335 -9.11 24.12 1.94
N ILE A 336 -9.75 23.19 1.21
CA ILE A 336 -9.63 23.14 -0.26
C ILE A 336 -10.14 24.44 -0.92
N ASP A 337 -11.22 25.03 -0.38
CA ASP A 337 -11.76 26.30 -0.90
C ASP A 337 -10.76 27.45 -0.72
N GLU A 338 -10.09 27.53 0.43
CA GLU A 338 -9.03 28.51 0.68
C GLU A 338 -7.80 28.28 -0.21
N LEU A 339 -7.35 27.03 -0.33
CA LEU A 339 -6.21 26.65 -1.18
C LEU A 339 -6.41 27.02 -2.65
N LEU A 340 -7.62 26.80 -3.18
CA LEU A 340 -7.93 27.08 -4.58
C LEU A 340 -8.38 28.53 -4.80
N GLY A 341 -8.89 29.19 -3.77
CA GLY A 341 -9.15 30.63 -3.76
C GLY A 341 -7.88 31.47 -3.63
N HIS A 342 -6.77 30.87 -3.21
CA HIS A 342 -5.50 31.52 -3.00
C HIS A 342 -5.03 32.30 -4.24
N GLU A 343 -4.55 33.53 -4.07
CA GLU A 343 -4.17 34.41 -5.20
C GLU A 343 -3.13 33.75 -6.10
N SER A 344 -2.13 33.10 -5.49
CA SER A 344 -1.11 32.38 -6.23
C SER A 344 -1.66 31.15 -6.95
N MET A 345 -2.85 30.62 -6.65
CA MET A 345 -3.43 29.43 -7.27
C MET A 345 -4.52 29.74 -8.32
N LYS A 346 -4.76 31.01 -8.63
CA LYS A 346 -5.75 31.40 -9.65
C LYS A 346 -5.34 31.05 -11.08
N GLN A 347 -4.04 30.92 -11.33
CA GLN A 347 -3.47 30.70 -12.66
C GLN A 347 -2.63 29.42 -12.73
N SER A 348 -2.49 28.85 -13.94
CA SER A 348 -1.50 27.82 -14.23
C SER A 348 -0.09 28.45 -14.25
N PRO A 349 0.98 27.70 -13.91
CA PRO A 349 1.04 26.25 -13.69
C PRO A 349 0.82 25.77 -12.24
N GLY A 350 0.95 26.61 -11.22
CA GLY A 350 0.92 26.15 -9.82
C GLY A 350 -0.43 25.57 -9.39
N ARG A 351 -1.57 26.02 -9.95
CA ARG A 351 -2.88 25.39 -9.74
C ARG A 351 -2.89 23.91 -10.13
N ASN A 352 -2.25 23.56 -11.25
CA ASN A 352 -2.16 22.18 -11.73
C ASN A 352 -1.28 21.33 -10.83
N ARG A 353 -0.17 21.91 -10.34
CA ARG A 353 0.74 21.27 -9.40
C ARG A 353 0.06 21.00 -8.05
N LEU A 354 -0.67 21.99 -7.52
CA LEU A 354 -1.45 21.83 -6.29
C LEU A 354 -2.55 20.79 -6.45
N ALA A 355 -3.30 20.80 -7.56
CA ALA A 355 -4.30 19.77 -7.82
C ALA A 355 -3.70 18.36 -7.81
N SER A 356 -2.51 18.18 -8.40
CA SER A 356 -1.79 16.90 -8.36
C SER A 356 -1.44 16.43 -6.95
N ILE A 357 -1.00 17.34 -6.09
CA ILE A 357 -0.71 17.07 -4.66
C ILE A 357 -1.99 16.67 -3.89
N LEU A 358 -3.11 17.34 -4.19
CA LEU A 358 -4.39 17.08 -3.52
C LEU A 358 -5.01 15.74 -3.97
N ILE A 359 -4.83 15.38 -5.24
CA ILE A 359 -5.30 14.11 -5.81
C ILE A 359 -4.34 12.95 -5.46
N GLY A 360 -3.07 13.24 -5.19
CA GLY A 360 -2.05 12.21 -4.97
C GLY A 360 -1.62 11.50 -6.26
N THR A 361 -1.59 12.20 -7.38
CA THR A 361 -1.14 11.66 -8.68
C THR A 361 0.16 12.31 -9.13
N ASP A 362 0.87 11.62 -10.04
CA ASP A 362 2.08 12.15 -10.66
C ASP A 362 1.76 13.39 -11.51
N ILE A 363 2.58 14.43 -11.37
CA ILE A 363 2.37 15.69 -12.07
C ILE A 363 2.35 15.53 -13.59
N SER A 364 3.04 14.53 -14.16
CA SER A 364 3.02 14.24 -15.60
C SER A 364 1.66 13.78 -16.11
N ASN A 365 0.82 13.20 -15.25
CA ASN A 365 -0.56 12.84 -15.57
C ASN A 365 -1.46 14.08 -15.67
N ILE A 366 -1.12 15.13 -14.92
CA ILE A 366 -1.94 16.35 -14.85
C ILE A 366 -1.40 17.47 -15.75
N ALA A 367 -0.09 17.53 -15.97
CA ALA A 367 0.58 18.59 -16.72
C ALA A 367 0.11 18.74 -18.16
N LYS A 368 -0.52 17.70 -18.73
CA LYS A 368 -1.08 17.72 -20.08
C LYS A 368 -2.38 18.51 -20.16
N TRP A 369 -3.14 18.59 -19.07
CA TRP A 369 -4.46 19.22 -19.07
C TRP A 369 -4.36 20.74 -18.95
N LYS A 370 -5.05 21.43 -19.87
CA LYS A 370 -5.11 22.90 -19.88
C LYS A 370 -6.02 23.46 -18.79
N PHE A 371 -7.05 22.72 -18.39
CA PHE A 371 -8.07 23.17 -17.45
C PHE A 371 -8.29 22.13 -16.35
N ILE A 372 -8.23 22.60 -15.10
CA ILE A 372 -8.64 21.82 -13.92
C ILE A 372 -9.74 22.58 -13.21
N ARG A 373 -10.95 22.00 -13.21
CA ARG A 373 -12.10 22.51 -12.46
C ARG A 373 -12.37 21.63 -11.27
N LEU A 374 -12.80 22.27 -10.20
CA LEU A 374 -13.25 21.61 -8.99
C LEU A 374 -14.76 21.74 -8.93
N HIS A 375 -15.45 20.63 -8.78
CA HIS A 375 -16.89 20.59 -8.59
C HIS A 375 -17.18 20.07 -7.19
N ARG A 376 -17.87 20.86 -6.37
CA ARG A 376 -18.37 20.36 -5.10
C ARG A 376 -19.47 19.33 -5.36
N VAL A 377 -19.32 18.13 -4.78
CA VAL A 377 -20.28 17.02 -4.92
C VAL A 377 -20.60 16.53 -3.52
N GLY A 378 -21.75 16.96 -2.99
CA GLY A 378 -22.08 16.73 -1.57
C GLY A 378 -21.07 17.41 -0.65
N ASP A 379 -20.50 16.63 0.27
CA ASP A 379 -19.45 17.06 1.20
C ASP A 379 -18.03 16.90 0.63
N GLY A 380 -17.91 16.31 -0.56
CA GLY A 380 -16.66 16.09 -1.27
C GLY A 380 -16.46 17.05 -2.43
N PHE A 381 -15.36 16.85 -3.14
CA PHE A 381 -15.05 17.55 -4.37
C PHE A 381 -14.62 16.58 -5.44
N ASN A 382 -14.95 16.91 -6.68
CA ASN A 382 -14.49 16.23 -7.86
C ASN A 382 -13.54 17.12 -8.66
N PHE A 383 -12.43 16.57 -9.12
CA PHE A 383 -11.50 17.23 -10.02
C PHE A 383 -11.82 16.82 -11.46
N CYS A 384 -12.23 17.78 -12.27
CA CYS A 384 -12.40 17.61 -13.71
C CYS A 384 -11.18 18.21 -14.43
N CYS A 385 -10.42 17.36 -15.11
CA CYS A 385 -9.29 17.75 -15.94
C CYS A 385 -9.70 17.65 -17.41
N SER A 386 -9.47 18.70 -18.20
CA SER A 386 -9.82 18.75 -19.63
C SER A 386 -8.87 19.66 -20.41
N ASP A 387 -8.71 19.38 -21.71
CA ASP A 387 -8.02 20.27 -22.65
C ASP A 387 -8.94 21.36 -23.23
N ASP A 388 -10.24 21.21 -23.01
CA ASP A 388 -11.28 22.12 -23.48
C ASP A 388 -12.16 22.56 -22.29
N PRO A 389 -12.31 23.88 -22.08
CA PRO A 389 -13.04 24.42 -20.93
C PRO A 389 -14.54 24.10 -20.97
N ASP A 390 -15.10 23.80 -22.14
CA ASP A 390 -16.54 23.56 -22.33
C ASP A 390 -16.90 22.08 -22.22
N THR A 391 -15.94 21.18 -22.47
CA THR A 391 -16.11 19.72 -22.34
C THR A 391 -15.58 19.14 -21.04
N CYS A 392 -15.51 19.95 -19.98
CA CYS A 392 -15.11 19.56 -18.62
C CYS A 392 -16.13 18.61 -17.93
N GLY A 393 -16.73 17.69 -18.69
CA GLY A 393 -17.66 16.63 -18.27
C GLY A 393 -17.10 15.20 -18.45
N ALA A 394 -15.83 15.05 -18.84
CA ALA A 394 -15.14 13.77 -18.66
C ALA A 394 -14.87 13.57 -17.16
N ASN A 395 -15.88 13.07 -16.45
CA ASN A 395 -15.80 12.75 -15.03
C ASN A 395 -14.66 11.74 -14.82
N HIS A 396 -13.49 12.21 -14.38
CA HIS A 396 -12.77 11.38 -13.41
C HIS A 396 -13.68 11.41 -12.19
N TRP A 397 -14.38 10.31 -11.93
CA TRP A 397 -15.11 10.19 -10.69
C TRP A 397 -14.05 9.98 -9.61
N GLY A 398 -13.56 11.06 -9.00
CA GLY A 398 -13.09 10.94 -7.63
C GLY A 398 -14.25 10.35 -6.82
N GLU A 399 -14.01 9.27 -6.08
CA GLU A 399 -15.07 8.71 -5.24
C GLU A 399 -15.65 9.85 -4.38
N PRO A 400 -16.98 9.87 -4.12
CA PRO A 400 -17.66 10.95 -3.38
C PRO A 400 -17.12 11.16 -1.94
N ASN A 401 -16.18 10.33 -1.52
CA ASN A 401 -15.43 10.44 -0.28
C ASN A 401 -13.92 10.53 -0.57
N ILE A 402 -13.45 11.57 -1.25
CA ILE A 402 -12.16 12.16 -0.85
C ILE A 402 -12.44 12.78 0.52
N SER A 403 -12.55 11.94 1.54
CA SER A 403 -12.76 12.44 2.90
C SER A 403 -11.46 13.09 3.29
N PHE A 404 -11.56 14.41 3.29
CA PHE A 404 -10.61 15.48 3.55
C PHE A 404 -9.36 15.20 4.36
N LEU A 405 -9.39 14.26 5.30
CA LEU A 405 -8.29 13.96 6.22
C LEU A 405 -8.22 12.45 6.58
N GLY A 406 -8.62 11.55 5.67
CA GLY A 406 -8.42 10.09 5.85
C GLY A 406 -9.67 9.23 5.97
N GLY A 407 -10.73 9.49 5.19
CA GLY A 407 -11.82 8.53 5.07
C GLY A 407 -11.77 7.81 3.73
N ASN A 408 -11.79 6.47 3.76
CA ASN A 408 -11.90 5.49 2.67
C ASN A 408 -11.10 5.66 1.36
N SER A 409 -10.50 6.82 1.08
CA SER A 409 -9.50 7.03 0.04
C SER A 409 -8.16 6.51 0.54
N ASP A 410 -7.40 5.90 -0.34
CA ASP A 410 -6.06 5.43 -0.01
C ASP A 410 -5.24 6.57 0.61
N PRO A 411 -4.49 6.30 1.71
CA PRO A 411 -3.59 7.28 2.29
C PRO A 411 -2.61 7.81 1.25
N LYS A 412 -2.15 9.05 1.44
CA LYS A 412 -1.10 9.62 0.59
C LYS A 412 0.12 8.69 0.60
N PRO A 413 0.76 8.40 -0.54
CA PRO A 413 1.92 7.51 -0.59
C PRO A 413 2.98 7.88 0.47
N GLU A 414 3.29 9.18 0.59
CA GLU A 414 4.23 9.68 1.59
C GLU A 414 3.80 9.38 3.04
N TRP A 415 2.52 9.49 3.35
CA TRP A 415 1.98 9.19 4.67
C TRP A 415 1.98 7.68 4.95
N THR A 416 1.71 6.85 3.94
CA THR A 416 1.90 5.40 4.02
C THR A 416 3.36 5.06 4.35
N ARG A 417 4.33 5.65 3.64
CA ARG A 417 5.75 5.45 3.90
C ARG A 417 6.13 5.86 5.33
N LEU A 418 5.65 7.01 5.80
CA LEU A 418 5.86 7.47 7.17
C LEU A 418 5.22 6.53 8.20
N ALA A 419 4.01 6.07 7.95
CA ALA A 419 3.32 5.15 8.83
C ALA A 419 4.09 3.81 8.98
N ARG A 420 4.58 3.25 7.86
CA ARG A 420 5.46 2.07 7.86
C ARG A 420 6.74 2.33 8.67
N ALA A 421 7.38 3.48 8.47
CA ALA A 421 8.60 3.85 9.20
C ALA A 421 8.37 4.01 10.72
N ILE A 422 7.26 4.63 11.12
CA ILE A 422 6.88 4.80 12.53
C ILE A 422 6.61 3.45 13.19
N VAL A 423 5.90 2.54 12.52
CA VAL A 423 5.70 1.17 13.03
C VAL A 423 7.01 0.40 13.15
N LEU A 424 7.94 0.60 12.22
CA LEU A 424 9.25 -0.01 12.30
C LEU A 424 10.06 0.52 13.50
N LEU A 425 10.00 1.83 13.78
CA LEU A 425 10.60 2.42 14.98
C LEU A 425 9.95 1.91 16.26
N GLU A 426 8.61 1.74 16.28
CA GLU A 426 7.90 1.10 17.39
C GLU A 426 8.43 -0.32 17.64
N HIS A 427 8.56 -1.10 16.57
CA HIS A 427 9.11 -2.45 16.64
C HIS A 427 10.56 -2.50 17.15
N PHE A 428 11.38 -1.50 16.80
CA PHE A 428 12.75 -1.41 17.33
C PHE A 428 12.78 -1.12 18.83
N GLY A 429 11.83 -0.32 19.34
CA GLY A 429 11.61 -0.07 20.77
C GLY A 429 12.75 0.61 21.53
N GLY A 430 13.89 0.89 20.88
CA GLY A 430 15.05 1.50 21.52
C GLY A 430 14.84 2.98 21.85
N PRO A 431 15.59 3.57 22.80
CA PRO A 431 15.40 4.96 23.24
C PRO A 431 15.45 5.99 22.10
N GLU A 432 16.36 5.81 21.13
CA GLU A 432 16.44 6.69 19.96
C GLU A 432 15.21 6.54 19.05
N ALA A 433 14.69 5.32 18.89
CA ALA A 433 13.47 5.10 18.11
C ALA A 433 12.26 5.77 18.77
N ILE A 434 12.09 5.59 20.09
CA ILE A 434 11.03 6.26 20.87
C ILE A 434 11.15 7.78 20.79
N LYS A 435 12.36 8.34 20.89
CA LYS A 435 12.60 9.78 20.73
C LYS A 435 12.17 10.30 19.36
N ILE A 436 12.41 9.53 18.30
CA ILE A 436 11.95 9.90 16.95
C ILE A 436 10.42 9.85 16.89
N ILE A 437 9.77 8.82 17.46
CA ILE A 437 8.31 8.72 17.53
C ILE A 437 7.72 9.90 18.32
N GLN A 438 8.34 10.27 19.44
CA GLN A 438 7.98 11.46 20.22
C GLN A 438 8.00 12.72 19.36
N ARG A 439 9.09 12.94 18.63
CA ARG A 439 9.18 14.07 17.69
C ARG A 439 8.09 14.03 16.60
N MET A 440 7.73 12.85 16.09
CA MET A 440 6.64 12.73 15.10
C MET A 440 5.25 13.02 15.69
N SER A 441 5.05 12.76 16.98
CA SER A 441 3.80 13.07 17.71
C SER A 441 3.56 14.57 17.91
N GLU A 442 4.59 15.39 17.76
CA GLU A 442 4.52 16.87 17.84
C GLU A 442 4.02 17.52 16.54
N GLY A 443 3.69 16.73 15.50
CA GLY A 443 3.14 17.23 14.25
C GLY A 443 1.69 17.72 14.35
N HIS A 444 1.05 17.97 13.20
CA HIS A 444 -0.34 18.38 13.15
C HIS A 444 -1.26 17.26 13.67
N PRO A 445 -2.23 17.55 14.57
CA PRO A 445 -3.06 16.53 15.19
C PRO A 445 -3.93 15.73 14.21
N ASP A 446 -4.27 16.31 13.05
CA ASP A 446 -5.06 15.63 12.02
C ASP A 446 -4.20 14.82 11.02
N ALA A 447 -2.87 14.89 11.11
CA ALA A 447 -2.01 14.10 10.23
C ALA A 447 -1.94 12.64 10.72
N GLN A 448 -2.30 11.69 9.86
CA GLN A 448 -2.34 10.26 10.23
C GLN A 448 -1.02 9.75 10.84
N PRO A 449 0.19 10.09 10.31
CA PRO A 449 1.44 9.68 10.95
C PRO A 449 1.62 10.24 12.36
N THR A 450 1.15 11.47 12.62
CA THR A 450 1.19 12.09 13.95
C THR A 450 0.24 11.39 14.92
N VAL A 451 -1.00 11.13 14.51
CA VAL A 451 -1.98 10.35 15.31
C VAL A 451 -1.43 8.98 15.68
N LEU A 452 -0.83 8.29 14.70
CA LEU A 452 -0.19 6.99 14.89
C LEU A 452 0.94 7.06 15.91
N ALA A 453 1.84 8.05 15.78
CA ALA A 453 2.94 8.25 16.72
C ALA A 453 2.44 8.53 18.14
N SER A 454 1.46 9.42 18.31
CA SER A 454 0.84 9.70 19.61
C SER A 454 0.22 8.45 20.24
N ALA A 455 -0.50 7.64 19.45
CA ALA A 455 -1.11 6.41 19.94
C ALA A 455 -0.06 5.37 20.41
N ILE A 456 1.11 5.33 19.76
CA ILE A 456 2.23 4.46 20.17
C ILE A 456 2.80 4.93 21.51
N LEU A 457 3.04 6.23 21.69
CA LEU A 457 3.58 6.77 22.95
C LEU A 457 2.63 6.56 24.13
N SER A 458 1.32 6.70 23.91
CA SER A 458 0.33 6.40 24.94
C SER A 458 0.45 4.96 25.43
N ARG A 459 0.55 3.98 24.51
CA ARG A 459 0.74 2.57 24.87
C ARG A 459 2.05 2.31 25.61
N HIS A 460 3.14 2.97 25.18
CA HIS A 460 4.42 2.87 25.88
C HIS A 460 4.37 3.42 27.30
N THR A 461 3.72 4.57 27.48
CA THR A 461 3.54 5.20 28.80
C THR A 461 2.68 4.32 29.71
N GLU A 462 1.63 3.71 29.18
CA GLU A 462 0.77 2.77 29.92
C GLU A 462 1.51 1.49 30.30
N ALA A 463 2.45 1.00 29.47
CA ALA A 463 3.24 -0.19 29.76
C ALA A 463 4.36 0.04 30.80
N GLU A 464 4.76 1.29 31.04
CA GLU A 464 5.76 1.68 32.05
C GLU A 464 5.15 1.91 33.45
N GLN A 465 3.82 2.09 33.53
CA GLN A 465 3.06 2.23 34.78
C GLN A 465 2.71 0.88 35.40
#